data_AF-A0A067QN73-F1
#
_entry.id   AF-A0A067QN73-F1
#
_cell.length_a   1.000
_cell.length_b   1.000
_cell.length_c   1.000
_cell.angle_alpha   90.00
_cell.angle_beta   90.00
_cell.angle_gamma   90.00
#
_symmetry.space_group_name_H-M   'P 1'
#
loop_
_entity.id
_entity.type
_entity.pdbx_description
1 polymer ?
#
loop_
_entity_poly.entity_id
_entity_poly.type
_entity_poly.pdbx_seq_one_letter_code
_entity_poly.pdbx_strand_id
1 'polypeptide(L)'
;MSWIMNPDGTPQAARTQDAETLVQDPANPKRMVPAKSANQPFLAHKEYRDKQEAAHKAWLKRKEEREEKIAKGEEVGPEERDPTAEVEVGCLGLLKFIVYLLLFLLLAGKFFTGSFLWEYEGKWAQLKTFWPTNQRLFSERLLATFDGTDPDKPIYLAIDGDVYDVSSNPRTYGPGGSYHLMAGVDAARSFGTGCFKTHRTHDLRGLTESEEKGVNHWKNFFANHKSYIKVGKVVHPPIDPQSPIPEHCDPNKAERNAGPKKQTNENQEKAKPLPEVDPNSQTQRQEL
;
A
#
# COMPACT_ATOMS: atom_id res chain seq x y z
N MET A 1 14.46 42.87 39.69
CA MET A 1 13.79 42.13 40.79
C MET A 1 14.51 42.33 42.13
N SER A 2 14.82 43.56 42.53
CA SER A 2 15.58 43.83 43.77
C SER A 2 14.72 44.24 44.98
N TRP A 3 13.40 44.41 44.80
CA TRP A 3 12.51 44.88 45.88
C TRP A 3 12.01 43.77 46.82
N ILE A 4 12.08 42.48 46.41
CA ILE A 4 11.56 41.36 47.22
C ILE A 4 12.48 41.06 48.41
N MET A 5 13.76 41.45 48.33
CA MET A 5 14.79 41.02 49.27
C MET A 5 15.28 42.12 50.23
N ASN A 6 14.69 43.33 50.21
CA ASN A 6 15.04 44.42 51.16
C ASN A 6 13.80 45.29 51.48
N PRO A 7 12.90 44.83 52.36
CA PRO A 7 11.69 45.58 52.72
C PRO A 7 11.96 46.82 53.58
N ASP A 8 13.10 46.88 54.26
CA ASP A 8 13.38 47.89 55.29
C ASP A 8 14.22 49.08 54.80
N GLY A 9 14.54 49.14 53.50
CA GLY A 9 15.21 50.28 52.87
C GLY A 9 16.64 50.58 53.33
N THR A 10 17.28 49.67 54.08
CA THR A 10 18.67 49.87 54.52
C THR A 10 19.61 49.88 53.29
N PRO A 11 20.51 50.87 53.18
CA PRO A 11 21.49 50.88 52.10
C PRO A 11 22.35 49.62 52.23
N GLN A 12 22.38 48.79 51.19
CA GLN A 12 23.25 47.61 51.16
C GLN A 12 24.67 48.09 51.45
N ALA A 13 25.26 47.56 52.53
CA ALA A 13 26.66 47.83 52.86
C ALA A 13 27.47 47.63 51.58
N ALA A 14 28.21 48.67 51.19
CA ALA A 14 29.05 48.63 49.99
C ALA A 14 29.88 47.35 50.06
N ARG A 15 29.67 46.42 49.10
CA ARG A 15 30.51 45.24 48.95
C ARG A 15 31.94 45.73 48.99
N THR A 16 32.67 45.33 50.01
CA THR A 16 34.12 45.49 50.05
C THR A 16 34.65 45.03 48.71
N GLN A 17 35.47 45.87 48.09
CA GLN A 17 36.17 45.52 46.87
C GLN A 17 37.20 44.46 47.24
N ASP A 18 36.74 43.23 47.44
CA ASP A 18 37.58 42.06 47.52
C ASP A 18 38.34 42.05 46.18
N ALA A 19 39.66 42.19 46.23
CA ALA A 19 40.51 42.32 45.05
C ALA A 19 40.11 41.26 44.01
N GLU A 20 39.42 41.69 42.94
CA GLU A 20 38.82 40.77 41.98
C GLU A 20 39.95 40.01 41.28
N THR A 21 40.09 38.71 41.58
CA THR A 21 41.09 37.88 40.92
C THR A 21 40.76 37.81 39.43
N LEU A 22 41.65 38.38 38.62
CA LEU A 22 41.53 38.41 37.17
C LEU A 22 42.07 37.09 36.60
N VAL A 23 41.24 36.40 35.81
CA VAL A 23 41.57 35.14 35.13
C VAL A 23 41.51 35.36 33.61
N GLN A 24 42.34 34.67 32.85
CA GLN A 24 42.33 34.78 31.39
C GLN A 24 41.01 34.29 30.80
N ASP A 25 40.43 35.09 29.90
CA ASP A 25 39.18 34.76 29.20
C ASP A 25 39.37 33.51 28.30
N PRO A 26 38.55 32.46 28.45
CA PRO A 26 38.54 31.31 27.54
C PRO A 26 38.33 31.65 26.07
N ALA A 27 37.57 32.70 25.76
CA ALA A 27 37.27 33.11 24.38
C ALA A 27 38.33 34.04 23.78
N ASN A 28 39.05 34.80 24.62
CA ASN A 28 40.08 35.72 24.17
C ASN A 28 41.29 35.72 25.12
N PRO A 29 42.38 35.01 24.79
CA PRO A 29 43.56 34.87 25.66
C PRO A 29 44.24 36.20 26.01
N LYS A 30 44.00 37.27 25.25
CA LYS A 30 44.56 38.61 25.48
C LYS A 30 43.74 39.44 26.48
N ARG A 31 42.56 38.95 26.89
CA ARG A 31 41.63 39.64 27.79
C ARG A 31 41.60 38.95 29.15
N MET A 32 41.71 39.74 30.21
CA MET A 32 41.53 39.28 31.58
C MET A 32 40.11 39.58 32.05
N VAL A 33 39.47 38.62 32.71
CA VAL A 33 38.08 38.68 33.16
C VAL A 33 38.03 38.36 34.66
N PRO A 34 37.25 39.09 35.47
CA PRO A 34 37.17 38.80 36.90
C PRO A 34 36.50 37.45 37.14
N ALA A 35 37.00 36.70 38.13
CA ALA A 35 36.50 35.37 38.53
C ALA A 35 35.14 35.42 39.26
N LYS A 36 34.21 36.23 38.77
CA LYS A 36 32.86 36.39 39.31
C LYS A 36 32.02 35.14 39.02
N SER A 37 31.02 34.91 39.88
CA SER A 37 30.04 33.83 39.70
C SER A 37 29.44 33.76 38.29
N ALA A 38 29.20 34.92 37.65
CA ALA A 38 28.69 34.98 36.27
C ALA A 38 29.62 34.33 35.22
N ASN A 39 30.94 34.32 35.45
CA ASN A 39 31.96 33.83 34.52
C ASN A 39 32.43 32.40 34.85
N GLN A 40 32.08 31.88 36.03
CA GLN A 40 32.46 30.54 36.49
C GLN A 40 32.08 29.42 35.51
N PRO A 41 30.90 29.42 34.85
CA PRO A 41 30.55 28.36 33.89
C PRO A 41 31.51 28.27 32.70
N PHE A 42 31.99 29.42 32.19
CA PHE A 42 32.92 29.46 31.05
C PHE A 42 34.32 29.00 31.44
N LEU A 43 34.78 29.37 32.64
CA LEU A 43 36.05 28.91 33.20
C LEU A 43 36.03 27.41 33.47
N ALA A 44 34.97 26.90 34.10
CA ALA A 44 34.78 25.46 34.34
C ALA A 44 34.74 24.65 33.04
N HIS A 45 34.07 25.16 31.99
CA HIS A 45 34.06 24.51 30.68
C HIS A 45 35.45 24.50 30.03
N LYS A 46 36.23 25.58 30.16
CA LYS A 46 37.62 25.62 29.70
C LYS A 46 38.48 24.59 30.43
N GLU A 47 38.42 24.55 31.75
CA GLU A 47 39.17 23.57 32.55
C GLU A 47 38.78 22.14 32.20
N TYR A 48 37.49 21.88 31.95
CA TYR A 48 37.03 20.57 31.47
C TYR A 48 37.66 20.20 30.13
N ARG A 49 37.66 21.13 29.16
CA ARG A 49 38.30 20.91 27.85
C ARG A 49 39.81 20.70 27.96
N ASP A 50 40.50 21.51 28.76
CA ASP A 50 41.94 21.39 28.96
C ASP A 50 42.29 20.03 29.59
N LYS A 51 41.46 19.55 30.54
CA LYS A 51 41.59 18.20 31.10
C LYS A 51 41.37 17.09 30.07
N GLN A 52 40.36 17.21 29.20
CA GLN A 52 40.11 16.26 28.11
C GLN A 52 41.26 16.25 27.10
N GLU A 53 41.74 17.42 26.68
CA GLU A 53 42.87 17.54 25.74
C GLU A 53 44.17 16.98 26.36
N ALA A 54 44.41 17.24 27.64
CA ALA A 54 45.56 16.65 28.35
C ALA A 54 45.45 15.13 28.46
N ALA A 55 44.24 14.60 28.77
CA ALA A 55 43.99 13.17 28.84
C ALA A 55 44.19 12.49 27.47
N HIS A 56 43.67 13.09 26.40
CA HIS A 56 43.83 12.59 25.03
C HIS A 56 45.29 12.65 24.58
N LYS A 57 46.02 13.75 24.82
CA LYS A 57 47.46 13.85 24.52
C LYS A 57 48.29 12.83 25.31
N ALA A 58 47.97 12.61 26.57
CA ALA A 58 48.63 11.58 27.38
C ALA A 58 48.36 10.18 26.83
N TRP A 59 47.13 9.91 26.38
CA TRP A 59 46.78 8.66 25.72
C TRP A 59 47.54 8.48 24.39
N LEU A 60 47.62 9.52 23.55
CA LEU A 60 48.41 9.49 22.31
C LEU A 60 49.88 9.18 22.56
N LYS A 61 50.50 9.81 23.58
CA LYS A 61 51.88 9.51 23.97
C LYS A 61 52.05 8.05 24.39
N ARG A 62 51.14 7.51 25.21
CA ARG A 62 51.17 6.09 25.59
C ARG A 62 51.02 5.17 24.38
N LYS A 63 50.24 5.59 23.38
CA LYS A 63 50.08 4.88 22.12
C LYS A 63 51.38 4.88 21.29
N GLU A 64 52.04 6.03 21.14
CA GLU A 64 53.34 6.17 20.47
C GLU A 64 54.41 5.31 21.16
N GLU A 65 54.53 5.39 22.50
CA GLU A 65 55.46 4.57 23.29
C GLU A 65 55.20 3.07 23.10
N ARG A 66 53.92 2.67 23.00
CA ARG A 66 53.54 1.28 22.74
C ARG A 66 53.96 0.83 21.35
N GLU A 67 53.77 1.65 20.33
CA GLU A 67 54.19 1.36 18.95
C GLU A 67 55.72 1.22 18.87
N GLU A 68 56.48 2.05 19.59
CA GLU A 68 57.93 1.90 19.68
C GLU A 68 58.35 0.60 20.38
N LYS A 69 57.65 0.17 21.42
CA LYS A 69 57.91 -1.11 22.09
C LYS A 69 57.60 -2.30 21.18
N ILE A 70 56.51 -2.23 20.41
CA ILE A 70 56.19 -3.23 19.38
C ILE A 70 57.29 -3.27 18.31
N ALA A 71 57.76 -2.10 17.84
CA ALA A 71 58.84 -2.03 16.87
C ALA A 71 60.17 -2.61 17.40
N LYS A 72 60.39 -2.54 18.72
CA LYS A 72 61.53 -3.18 19.41
C LYS A 72 61.33 -4.68 19.69
N GLY A 73 60.15 -5.24 19.39
CA GLY A 73 59.84 -6.66 19.59
C GLY A 73 59.47 -7.06 21.03
N GLU A 74 59.08 -6.09 21.87
CA GLU A 74 58.61 -6.34 23.24
C GLU A 74 57.12 -6.72 23.23
N GLU A 75 56.72 -7.71 24.04
CA GLU A 75 55.31 -8.09 24.18
C GLU A 75 54.55 -7.04 25.00
N VAL A 76 53.63 -6.33 24.34
CA VAL A 76 52.77 -5.33 24.98
C VAL A 76 51.32 -5.83 25.10
N GLY A 77 50.65 -5.48 26.20
CA GLY A 77 49.25 -5.83 26.45
C GLY A 77 48.24 -5.19 25.48
N PRO A 78 46.92 -5.44 25.67
CA PRO A 78 45.85 -4.88 24.85
C PRO A 78 45.89 -3.34 24.77
N GLU A 79 45.43 -2.76 23.65
CA GLU A 79 45.38 -1.31 23.46
C GLU A 79 44.39 -0.66 24.45
N GLU A 80 44.82 0.41 25.12
CA GLU A 80 43.95 1.21 25.97
C GLU A 80 42.93 1.96 25.10
N ARG A 81 41.65 1.88 25.46
CA ARG A 81 40.59 2.67 24.82
C ARG A 81 40.77 4.16 25.11
N ASP A 82 40.53 5.01 24.12
CA ASP A 82 40.57 6.47 24.30
C ASP A 82 39.56 6.90 25.38
N PRO A 83 40.00 7.58 26.45
CA PRO A 83 39.12 8.07 27.52
C PRO A 83 38.14 9.16 27.06
N THR A 84 38.42 9.83 25.93
CA THR A 84 37.64 10.95 25.38
C THR A 84 36.63 10.48 24.33
N ALA A 85 36.71 9.21 23.89
CA ALA A 85 35.81 8.69 22.86
C ALA A 85 34.37 8.64 23.37
N GLU A 86 33.46 9.31 22.65
CA GLU A 86 32.04 9.23 22.92
C GLU A 86 31.58 7.77 22.81
N VAL A 87 31.06 7.23 23.90
CA VAL A 87 30.44 5.90 23.87
C VAL A 87 29.10 6.07 23.17
N GLU A 88 28.93 5.45 21.99
CA GLU A 88 27.68 5.49 21.21
C GLU A 88 26.53 4.71 21.92
N VAL A 89 26.14 5.11 23.12
CA VAL A 89 24.96 4.61 23.85
C VAL A 89 23.89 5.70 23.85
N GLY A 90 23.40 6.04 22.66
CA GLY A 90 22.32 7.00 22.43
C GLY A 90 21.33 6.53 21.38
N CYS A 91 20.46 7.44 20.91
CA CYS A 91 19.43 7.13 19.91
C CYS A 91 20.00 6.56 18.60
N LEU A 92 21.17 7.06 18.17
CA LEU A 92 21.85 6.56 16.96
C LEU A 92 22.37 5.12 17.15
N GLY A 93 22.88 4.78 18.34
CA GLY A 93 23.29 3.42 18.67
C GLY A 93 22.10 2.46 18.69
N LEU A 94 20.98 2.88 19.27
CA LEU A 94 19.73 2.11 19.26
C LEU A 94 19.20 1.92 17.83
N LEU A 95 19.25 2.95 16.99
CA LEU A 95 18.83 2.85 15.59
C LEU A 95 19.70 1.85 14.82
N LYS A 96 21.03 1.92 14.95
CA LYS A 96 21.95 0.94 14.34
C LYS A 96 21.64 -0.48 14.83
N PHE A 97 21.41 -0.66 16.13
CA PHE A 97 21.02 -1.94 16.69
C PHE A 97 19.71 -2.48 16.08
N ILE A 98 18.68 -1.63 15.94
CA ILE A 98 17.42 -2.02 15.30
C ILE A 98 17.66 -2.42 13.84
N VAL A 99 18.48 -1.67 13.09
CA VAL A 99 18.82 -2.00 11.70
C VAL A 99 19.53 -3.35 11.61
N TYR A 100 20.51 -3.61 12.47
CA TYR A 100 21.21 -4.90 12.51
C TYR A 100 20.28 -6.05 12.92
N LEU A 101 19.38 -5.83 13.87
CA LEU A 101 18.39 -6.82 14.28
C LEU A 101 17.42 -7.14 13.13
N LEU A 102 16.93 -6.12 12.42
CA LEU A 102 16.07 -6.31 11.25
C LEU A 102 16.79 -7.08 10.14
N LEU A 103 18.04 -6.73 9.84
CA LEU A 103 18.85 -7.44 8.86
C LEU A 103 19.07 -8.90 9.25
N PHE A 104 19.36 -9.15 10.53
CA PHE A 104 19.48 -10.52 11.06
C PHE A 104 18.17 -11.31 10.89
N LEU A 105 17.01 -10.71 11.20
CA LEU A 105 15.70 -11.35 11.03
C LEU A 105 15.36 -11.65 9.57
N LEU A 106 15.75 -10.78 8.62
CA LEU A 106 15.57 -11.02 7.19
C LEU A 106 16.45 -12.17 6.70
N LEU A 107 17.72 -12.21 7.13
CA LEU A 107 18.65 -13.30 6.79
C LEU A 107 18.22 -14.62 7.43
N ALA A 108 17.75 -14.60 8.67
CA ALA A 108 17.18 -15.76 9.34
C ALA A 108 15.94 -16.26 8.58
N GLY A 109 15.03 -15.37 8.19
CA GLY A 109 13.89 -15.71 7.34
C GLY A 109 14.33 -16.40 6.05
N LYS A 110 15.35 -15.85 5.37
CA LYS A 110 15.91 -16.43 4.13
C LYS A 110 16.52 -17.80 4.34
N PHE A 111 17.15 -18.04 5.50
CA PHE A 111 17.78 -19.31 5.86
C PHE A 111 16.73 -20.38 6.20
N PHE A 112 15.74 -20.06 7.04
CA PHE A 112 14.75 -21.02 7.52
C PHE A 112 13.58 -21.25 6.56
N THR A 113 13.03 -20.19 5.95
CA THR A 113 11.82 -20.26 5.11
C THR A 113 12.10 -20.10 3.62
N GLY A 114 13.36 -19.87 3.24
CA GLY A 114 13.73 -19.56 1.85
C GLY A 114 13.32 -18.17 1.38
N SER A 115 12.55 -17.42 2.18
CA SER A 115 12.00 -16.08 1.85
C SER A 115 12.45 -15.02 2.86
N PHE A 116 12.67 -13.78 2.42
CA PHE A 116 13.17 -12.71 3.31
C PHE A 116 12.12 -12.22 4.31
N LEU A 117 10.85 -12.23 3.93
CA LEU A 117 9.74 -11.73 4.75
C LEU A 117 8.96 -12.86 5.44
N TRP A 118 9.57 -14.02 5.68
CA TRP A 118 8.92 -15.14 6.40
C TRP A 118 7.58 -15.55 5.77
N GLU A 119 7.57 -15.71 4.45
CA GLU A 119 6.40 -16.04 3.62
C GLU A 119 5.23 -15.05 3.75
N TYR A 120 5.50 -13.84 4.24
CA TYR A 120 4.48 -12.80 4.35
C TYR A 120 4.06 -12.30 2.96
N GLU A 121 2.90 -12.77 2.49
CA GLU A 121 2.26 -12.32 1.24
C GLU A 121 1.19 -11.25 1.45
N GLY A 122 1.17 -10.58 2.61
CA GLY A 122 0.15 -9.58 2.92
C GLY A 122 0.33 -8.24 2.21
N LYS A 123 -0.61 -7.32 2.49
CA LYS A 123 -0.70 -5.99 1.84
C LYS A 123 0.60 -5.19 1.86
N TRP A 124 1.39 -5.30 2.94
CA TRP A 124 2.64 -4.56 3.12
C TRP A 124 3.81 -5.08 2.25
N ALA A 125 3.76 -6.32 1.78
CA ALA A 125 4.74 -6.86 0.84
C ALA A 125 4.38 -6.54 -0.62
N GLN A 126 3.11 -6.25 -0.89
CA GLN A 126 2.60 -5.98 -2.22
C GLN A 126 2.74 -4.49 -2.58
N LEU A 127 3.81 -4.13 -3.27
CA LEU A 127 4.08 -2.75 -3.75
C LEU A 127 2.89 -2.12 -4.49
N LYS A 128 2.09 -2.92 -5.21
CA LYS A 128 0.87 -2.47 -5.91
C LYS A 128 -0.15 -1.78 -5.00
N THR A 129 -0.20 -2.13 -3.71
CA THR A 129 -1.16 -1.59 -2.74
C THR A 129 -0.94 -0.09 -2.51
N PHE A 130 0.30 0.37 -2.67
CA PHE A 130 0.68 1.77 -2.42
C PHE A 130 0.58 2.64 -3.67
N TRP A 131 0.36 2.05 -4.85
CA TRP A 131 0.20 2.81 -6.09
C TRP A 131 -1.25 3.26 -6.25
N PRO A 132 -1.52 4.57 -6.44
CA PRO A 132 -2.88 5.04 -6.65
C PRO A 132 -3.42 4.45 -7.96
N THR A 133 -4.51 3.69 -7.86
CA THR A 133 -5.26 3.23 -9.03
C THR A 133 -6.25 4.33 -9.40
N ASN A 134 -6.01 4.99 -10.54
CA ASN A 134 -7.01 5.89 -11.11
C ASN A 134 -8.21 5.06 -11.52
N GLN A 135 -9.25 4.98 -10.68
CA GLN A 135 -10.45 4.18 -10.93
C GLN A 135 -11.25 4.77 -12.08
N ARG A 136 -10.85 4.45 -13.31
CA ARG A 136 -11.48 4.94 -14.52
C ARG A 136 -12.83 4.25 -14.73
N LEU A 137 -13.82 5.03 -15.15
CA LEU A 137 -15.09 4.48 -15.61
C LEU A 137 -15.00 4.12 -17.10
N PHE A 138 -15.37 2.90 -17.44
CA PHE A 138 -15.41 2.38 -18.79
C PHE A 138 -16.85 2.20 -19.26
N SER A 139 -17.11 2.55 -20.51
CA SER A 139 -18.28 2.05 -21.23
C SER A 139 -17.93 0.72 -21.89
N GLU A 140 -18.92 -0.11 -22.19
CA GLU A 140 -18.72 -1.39 -22.88
C GLU A 140 -17.98 -1.21 -24.22
N ARG A 141 -18.35 -0.18 -24.99
CA ARG A 141 -17.69 0.15 -26.26
C ARG A 141 -16.24 0.55 -26.08
N LEU A 142 -15.93 1.32 -25.03
CA LEU A 142 -14.55 1.71 -24.74
C LEU A 142 -13.74 0.49 -24.29
N LEU A 143 -14.30 -0.37 -23.44
CA LEU A 143 -13.64 -1.59 -22.98
C LEU A 143 -13.31 -2.52 -24.16
N ALA A 144 -14.22 -2.66 -25.12
CA ALA A 144 -14.01 -3.47 -26.32
C ALA A 144 -12.81 -3.06 -27.18
N THR A 145 -12.32 -1.82 -27.05
CA THR A 145 -11.11 -1.37 -27.77
C THR A 145 -9.81 -1.90 -27.18
N PHE A 146 -9.86 -2.56 -26.02
CA PHE A 146 -8.72 -3.11 -25.28
C PHE A 146 -8.73 -4.65 -25.28
N ASP A 147 -9.02 -5.24 -26.44
CA ASP A 147 -9.05 -6.70 -26.65
C ASP A 147 -7.66 -7.32 -26.92
N GLY A 148 -6.63 -6.47 -27.07
CA GLY A 148 -5.25 -6.86 -27.37
C GLY A 148 -4.94 -7.08 -28.84
N THR A 149 -5.87 -6.77 -29.76
CA THR A 149 -5.60 -6.78 -31.22
C THR A 149 -4.58 -5.71 -31.62
N ASP A 150 -4.66 -4.54 -30.98
CA ASP A 150 -3.68 -3.47 -31.14
C ASP A 150 -2.50 -3.68 -30.18
N PRO A 151 -1.26 -3.86 -30.68
CA PRO A 151 -0.08 -4.08 -29.83
C PRO A 151 0.31 -2.84 -29.01
N ASP A 152 -0.14 -1.65 -29.43
CA ASP A 152 0.12 -0.39 -28.74
C ASP A 152 -0.83 -0.13 -27.56
N LYS A 153 -1.87 -0.95 -27.40
CA LYS A 153 -2.87 -0.80 -26.34
C LYS A 153 -2.72 -1.90 -25.29
N PRO A 154 -3.01 -1.58 -24.01
CA PRO A 154 -3.11 -2.60 -22.98
C PRO A 154 -4.31 -3.51 -23.20
N ILE A 155 -4.25 -4.70 -22.63
CA ILE A 155 -5.31 -5.70 -22.67
C ILE A 155 -6.09 -5.60 -21.36
N TYR A 156 -7.38 -5.26 -21.47
CA TYR A 156 -8.26 -5.16 -20.32
C TYR A 156 -9.27 -6.29 -20.28
N LEU A 157 -9.64 -6.70 -19.08
CA LEU A 157 -10.67 -7.71 -18.85
C LEU A 157 -11.55 -7.24 -17.70
N ALA A 158 -12.87 -7.36 -17.86
CA ALA A 158 -13.80 -7.07 -16.79
C ALA A 158 -14.40 -8.35 -16.20
N ILE A 159 -14.60 -8.32 -14.89
CA ILE A 159 -15.30 -9.34 -14.12
C ILE A 159 -16.17 -8.66 -13.06
N ASP A 160 -17.48 -8.86 -13.18
CA ASP A 160 -18.48 -8.37 -12.23
C ASP A 160 -18.36 -6.85 -12.04
N GLY A 161 -18.25 -6.14 -13.17
CA GLY A 161 -18.12 -4.69 -13.24
C GLY A 161 -16.72 -4.14 -12.90
N ASP A 162 -15.77 -4.94 -12.41
CA ASP A 162 -14.41 -4.49 -12.11
C ASP A 162 -13.46 -4.77 -13.27
N VAL A 163 -12.71 -3.75 -13.71
CA VAL A 163 -11.79 -3.82 -14.86
C VAL A 163 -10.35 -4.01 -14.39
N TYR A 164 -9.68 -5.01 -14.94
CA TYR A 164 -8.29 -5.36 -14.63
C TYR A 164 -7.40 -5.27 -15.87
N ASP A 165 -6.18 -4.78 -15.66
CA ASP A 165 -5.10 -4.84 -16.64
C ASP A 165 -4.45 -6.23 -16.62
N VAL A 166 -4.58 -6.95 -17.74
CA VAL A 166 -4.01 -8.29 -17.94
C VAL A 166 -2.89 -8.29 -18.98
N SER A 167 -2.37 -7.11 -19.34
CA SER A 167 -1.27 -6.93 -20.31
C SER A 167 0.02 -7.62 -19.89
N SER A 168 0.19 -7.97 -18.61
CA SER A 168 1.35 -8.72 -18.13
C SER A 168 1.42 -10.15 -18.69
N ASN A 169 0.32 -10.69 -19.20
CA ASN A 169 0.27 -12.04 -19.78
C ASN A 169 -0.46 -12.07 -21.14
N PRO A 170 0.14 -11.48 -22.19
CA PRO A 170 -0.48 -11.40 -23.50
C PRO A 170 -0.59 -12.77 -24.18
N ARG A 171 0.20 -13.77 -23.76
CA ARG A 171 0.09 -15.15 -24.27
C ARG A 171 -1.28 -15.78 -23.97
N THR A 172 -1.89 -15.41 -22.86
CA THR A 172 -3.17 -15.99 -22.41
C THR A 172 -4.37 -15.17 -22.87
N TYR A 173 -4.28 -13.84 -22.80
CA TYR A 173 -5.39 -12.92 -23.08
C TYR A 173 -5.29 -12.17 -24.42
N GLY A 174 -4.10 -12.12 -25.03
CA GLY A 174 -3.92 -11.53 -26.34
C GLY A 174 -4.39 -12.44 -27.49
N PRO A 175 -4.36 -11.94 -28.74
CA PRO A 175 -4.81 -12.67 -29.91
C PRO A 175 -4.19 -14.07 -30.02
N GLY A 176 -5.02 -15.09 -30.18
CA GLY A 176 -4.60 -16.50 -30.23
C GLY A 176 -4.44 -17.17 -28.85
N GLY A 177 -4.56 -16.42 -27.76
CA GLY A 177 -4.59 -16.96 -26.40
C GLY A 177 -5.90 -17.68 -26.07
N SER A 178 -5.86 -18.63 -25.13
CA SER A 178 -7.03 -19.41 -24.72
C SER A 178 -8.13 -18.56 -24.06
N TYR A 179 -7.77 -17.40 -23.49
CA TYR A 179 -8.69 -16.48 -22.84
C TYR A 179 -8.94 -15.19 -23.63
N HIS A 180 -8.52 -15.14 -24.90
CA HIS A 180 -8.64 -13.95 -25.75
C HIS A 180 -10.09 -13.44 -25.90
N LEU A 181 -11.07 -14.34 -25.97
CA LEU A 181 -12.48 -13.99 -26.12
C LEU A 181 -13.03 -13.15 -24.95
N MET A 182 -12.36 -13.17 -23.80
CA MET A 182 -12.77 -12.44 -22.60
C MET A 182 -12.04 -11.10 -22.47
N ALA A 183 -11.05 -10.83 -23.31
CA ALA A 183 -10.43 -9.51 -23.39
C ALA A 183 -11.43 -8.50 -23.99
N GLY A 184 -11.41 -7.28 -23.45
CA GLY A 184 -12.26 -6.17 -23.86
C GLY A 184 -13.75 -6.30 -23.48
N VAL A 185 -14.16 -7.31 -22.72
CA VAL A 185 -15.57 -7.55 -22.36
C VAL A 185 -15.70 -7.87 -20.86
N ASP A 186 -16.86 -7.59 -20.27
CA ASP A 186 -17.22 -8.18 -18.97
C ASP A 186 -17.66 -9.64 -19.18
N ALA A 187 -16.79 -10.55 -18.79
CA ALA A 187 -16.95 -11.98 -18.98
C ALA A 187 -17.29 -12.71 -17.67
N ALA A 188 -17.86 -12.02 -16.69
CA ALA A 188 -18.20 -12.59 -15.38
C ALA A 188 -18.92 -13.94 -15.49
N ARG A 189 -19.95 -14.03 -16.35
CA ARG A 189 -20.72 -15.26 -16.55
C ARG A 189 -19.87 -16.40 -17.12
N SER A 190 -19.00 -16.11 -18.08
CA SER A 190 -18.08 -17.11 -18.67
C SER A 190 -17.19 -17.77 -17.62
N PHE A 191 -16.71 -17.01 -16.62
CA PHE A 191 -15.85 -17.53 -15.56
C PHE A 191 -16.57 -18.47 -14.59
N GLY A 192 -17.86 -18.22 -14.33
CA GLY A 192 -18.69 -19.10 -13.51
C GLY A 192 -19.05 -20.40 -14.22
N THR A 193 -19.48 -20.32 -15.48
CA THR A 193 -20.03 -21.48 -16.21
C THR A 193 -18.99 -22.27 -17.00
N GLY A 194 -17.83 -21.66 -17.30
CA GLY A 194 -16.81 -22.22 -18.20
C GLY A 194 -17.15 -22.08 -19.69
N CYS A 195 -18.19 -21.33 -20.05
CA CYS A 195 -18.66 -21.18 -21.43
C CYS A 195 -18.06 -19.93 -22.10
N PHE A 196 -16.77 -19.95 -22.41
CA PHE A 196 -16.02 -18.78 -22.88
C PHE A 196 -16.48 -18.18 -24.22
N LYS A 197 -17.14 -18.97 -25.07
CA LYS A 197 -17.63 -18.49 -26.39
C LYS A 197 -18.98 -17.79 -26.31
N THR A 198 -19.91 -18.32 -25.51
CA THR A 198 -21.32 -17.90 -25.51
C THR A 198 -21.68 -16.99 -24.34
N HIS A 199 -21.00 -17.09 -23.19
CA HIS A 199 -21.34 -16.34 -21.97
C HIS A 199 -20.47 -15.09 -21.77
N ARG A 200 -20.19 -14.36 -22.84
CA ARG A 200 -19.41 -13.11 -22.80
C ARG A 200 -20.28 -11.94 -22.36
N THR A 201 -20.84 -12.05 -21.15
CA THR A 201 -21.79 -11.09 -20.58
C THR A 201 -21.59 -10.93 -19.07
N HIS A 202 -22.03 -9.78 -18.55
CA HIS A 202 -22.11 -9.46 -17.13
C HIS A 202 -23.37 -10.01 -16.45
N ASP A 203 -24.29 -10.63 -17.21
CA ASP A 203 -25.53 -11.19 -16.67
C ASP A 203 -25.28 -12.43 -15.80
N LEU A 204 -25.48 -12.30 -14.49
CA LEU A 204 -25.32 -13.37 -13.51
C LEU A 204 -26.63 -14.10 -13.19
N ARG A 205 -27.75 -13.75 -13.84
CA ARG A 205 -29.04 -14.39 -13.58
C ARG A 205 -29.03 -15.85 -14.05
N GLY A 206 -29.73 -16.68 -13.29
CA GLY A 206 -29.88 -18.11 -13.58
C GLY A 206 -28.60 -18.94 -13.40
N LEU A 207 -27.57 -18.37 -12.77
CA LEU A 207 -26.41 -19.13 -12.33
C LEU A 207 -26.79 -20.00 -11.12
N THR A 208 -26.24 -21.20 -11.09
CA THR A 208 -26.30 -22.06 -9.91
C THR A 208 -25.37 -21.54 -8.82
N GLU A 209 -25.60 -21.91 -7.56
CA GLU A 209 -24.73 -21.51 -6.44
C GLU A 209 -23.26 -21.89 -6.67
N SER A 210 -23.01 -23.03 -7.34
CA SER A 210 -21.66 -23.45 -7.71
C SER A 210 -21.02 -22.51 -8.74
N GLU A 211 -21.79 -22.03 -9.71
CA GLU A 211 -21.29 -21.12 -10.74
C GLU A 211 -21.05 -19.72 -10.15
N GLU A 212 -21.94 -19.24 -9.27
CA GLU A 212 -21.74 -17.98 -8.54
C GLU A 212 -20.48 -18.02 -7.66
N LYS A 213 -20.22 -19.15 -6.97
CA LYS A 213 -18.95 -19.39 -6.26
C LYS A 213 -17.76 -19.35 -7.22
N GLY A 214 -17.91 -19.88 -8.43
CA GLY A 214 -16.92 -19.78 -9.50
C GLY A 214 -16.61 -18.32 -9.87
N VAL A 215 -17.63 -17.50 -10.11
CA VAL A 215 -17.47 -16.06 -10.39
C VAL A 215 -16.72 -15.36 -9.25
N ASN A 216 -17.14 -15.59 -8.00
CA ASN A 216 -16.49 -15.00 -6.82
C ASN A 216 -15.04 -15.45 -6.66
N HIS A 217 -14.74 -16.72 -6.94
CA HIS A 217 -13.38 -17.24 -6.93
C HIS A 217 -12.49 -16.48 -7.93
N TRP A 218 -12.96 -16.34 -9.17
CA TRP A 218 -12.23 -15.60 -10.21
C TRP A 218 -12.10 -14.11 -9.89
N LYS A 219 -13.13 -13.48 -9.34
CA LYS A 219 -13.09 -12.09 -8.88
C LYS A 219 -12.00 -11.89 -7.82
N ASN A 220 -11.92 -12.80 -6.85
CA ASN A 220 -10.87 -12.79 -5.82
C ASN A 220 -9.48 -13.09 -6.41
N PHE A 221 -9.39 -13.97 -7.41
CA PHE A 221 -8.14 -14.23 -8.13
C PHE A 221 -7.61 -12.94 -8.78
N PHE A 222 -8.41 -12.24 -9.59
CA PHE A 222 -7.98 -11.00 -10.25
C PHE A 222 -7.65 -9.89 -9.25
N ALA A 223 -8.43 -9.75 -8.17
CA ALA A 223 -8.16 -8.76 -7.12
C ALA A 223 -6.81 -8.98 -6.41
N ASN A 224 -6.48 -10.24 -6.11
CA ASN A 224 -5.30 -10.59 -5.32
C ASN A 224 -4.08 -10.95 -6.16
N HIS A 225 -4.22 -11.10 -7.48
CA HIS A 225 -3.12 -11.47 -8.37
C HIS A 225 -1.98 -10.45 -8.33
N LYS A 226 -0.72 -10.91 -8.34
CA LYS A 226 0.47 -10.04 -8.17
C LYS A 226 0.68 -9.09 -9.36
N SER A 227 0.38 -9.56 -10.58
CA SER A 227 0.64 -8.80 -11.82
C SER A 227 -0.59 -8.10 -12.42
N TYR A 228 -1.80 -8.44 -11.97
CA TYR A 228 -3.02 -7.82 -12.51
C TYR A 228 -3.42 -6.65 -11.63
N ILE A 229 -3.64 -5.50 -12.26
CA ILE A 229 -3.90 -4.24 -11.58
C ILE A 229 -5.34 -3.85 -11.87
N LYS A 230 -6.09 -3.47 -10.84
CA LYS A 230 -7.43 -2.93 -11.02
C LYS A 230 -7.32 -1.52 -11.61
N VAL A 231 -7.82 -1.35 -12.83
CA VAL A 231 -7.79 -0.07 -13.55
C VAL A 231 -9.06 0.73 -13.29
N GLY A 232 -10.18 0.06 -13.01
CA GLY A 232 -11.43 0.80 -12.82
C GLY A 232 -12.65 -0.08 -12.78
N LYS A 233 -13.77 0.48 -13.24
CA LYS A 233 -15.07 -0.18 -13.31
C LYS A 233 -15.73 0.05 -14.65
N VAL A 234 -16.47 -0.93 -15.14
CA VAL A 234 -17.31 -0.81 -16.34
C VAL A 234 -18.75 -0.54 -15.91
N VAL A 235 -19.39 0.38 -16.62
CA VAL A 235 -20.80 0.72 -16.40
C VAL A 235 -21.64 -0.02 -17.42
N HIS A 236 -22.56 -0.84 -16.92
CA HIS A 236 -23.51 -1.61 -17.72
C HIS A 236 -24.90 -0.98 -17.70
N PRO A 237 -25.66 -1.08 -18.80
CA PRO A 237 -27.08 -0.77 -18.78
C PRO A 237 -27.83 -1.77 -17.89
N PRO A 238 -28.93 -1.37 -17.24
CA PRO A 238 -29.76 -2.30 -16.49
C PRO A 238 -30.26 -3.44 -17.38
N ILE A 239 -30.16 -4.68 -16.90
CA ILE A 239 -30.67 -5.85 -17.61
C ILE A 239 -32.18 -5.97 -17.34
N ASP A 240 -32.98 -6.09 -18.40
CA ASP A 240 -34.43 -6.31 -18.30
C ASP A 240 -34.72 -7.70 -17.69
N PRO A 241 -35.45 -7.79 -16.56
CA PRO A 241 -35.86 -9.07 -15.96
C PRO A 241 -36.59 -10.03 -16.90
N GLN A 242 -37.24 -9.53 -17.95
CA GLN A 242 -38.00 -10.34 -18.92
C GLN A 242 -37.15 -10.84 -20.10
N SER A 243 -35.95 -10.30 -20.28
CA SER A 243 -35.04 -10.78 -21.33
C SER A 243 -34.66 -12.26 -21.07
N PRO A 244 -34.53 -13.09 -22.11
CA PRO A 244 -34.15 -14.48 -21.94
C PRO A 244 -32.77 -14.60 -21.29
N ILE A 245 -32.66 -15.49 -20.30
CA ILE A 245 -31.40 -15.83 -19.65
C ILE A 245 -30.53 -16.58 -20.67
N PRO A 246 -29.23 -16.27 -20.82
CA PRO A 246 -28.42 -16.94 -21.83
C PRO A 246 -28.30 -18.44 -21.55
N GLU A 247 -28.46 -19.26 -22.59
CA GLU A 247 -28.43 -20.72 -22.48
C GLU A 247 -27.02 -21.26 -22.23
N HIS A 248 -26.90 -22.27 -21.37
CA HIS A 248 -25.63 -22.89 -21.03
C HIS A 248 -25.04 -23.68 -22.21
N CYS A 249 -23.73 -23.62 -22.42
CA CYS A 249 -23.05 -24.31 -23.54
C CYS A 249 -23.06 -25.85 -23.45
N ASP A 250 -23.05 -26.41 -22.24
CA ASP A 250 -23.31 -27.84 -21.97
C ASP A 250 -24.82 -28.13 -22.00
N PRO A 251 -25.31 -29.00 -22.90
CA PRO A 251 -26.74 -29.31 -23.04
C PRO A 251 -27.35 -29.90 -21.76
N ASN A 252 -26.60 -30.72 -21.00
CA ASN A 252 -27.12 -31.31 -19.76
C ASN A 252 -27.32 -30.26 -18.67
N LYS A 253 -26.51 -29.20 -18.67
CA LYS A 253 -26.68 -28.06 -17.75
C LYS A 253 -27.77 -27.11 -18.24
N ALA A 254 -27.89 -26.93 -19.55
CA ALA A 254 -28.96 -26.13 -20.14
C ALA A 254 -30.34 -26.71 -19.81
N GLU A 255 -30.53 -28.03 -19.94
CA GLU A 255 -31.77 -28.71 -19.59
C GLU A 255 -32.11 -28.62 -18.09
N ARG A 256 -31.11 -28.77 -17.21
CA ARG A 256 -31.30 -28.63 -15.76
C ARG A 256 -31.68 -27.21 -15.35
N ASN A 257 -31.08 -26.21 -15.98
CA ASN A 257 -31.33 -24.80 -15.69
C ASN A 257 -32.67 -24.31 -16.29
N ALA A 258 -33.16 -24.95 -17.35
CA ALA A 258 -34.43 -24.61 -17.99
C ALA A 258 -35.68 -24.99 -17.15
N GLY A 259 -35.53 -25.79 -16.09
CA GLY A 259 -36.64 -26.30 -15.28
C GLY A 259 -37.62 -27.17 -16.10
N PRO A 260 -38.65 -27.78 -15.48
CA PRO A 260 -39.71 -28.41 -16.24
C PRO A 260 -40.37 -27.32 -17.10
N LYS A 261 -40.33 -27.47 -18.42
CA LYS A 261 -41.05 -26.61 -19.37
C LYS A 261 -42.49 -26.52 -18.89
N LYS A 262 -42.90 -25.40 -18.29
CA LYS A 262 -44.32 -25.09 -18.15
C LYS A 262 -44.84 -25.07 -19.57
N GLN A 263 -45.65 -26.06 -19.91
CA GLN A 263 -46.42 -26.06 -21.14
C GLN A 263 -47.26 -24.78 -21.12
N THR A 264 -46.78 -23.73 -21.79
CA THR A 264 -47.64 -22.65 -22.23
C THR A 264 -48.58 -23.29 -23.23
N ASN A 265 -49.77 -23.64 -22.77
CA ASN A 265 -50.88 -24.04 -23.61
C ASN A 265 -51.26 -22.85 -24.49
N GLU A 266 -50.59 -22.68 -25.62
CA GLU A 266 -50.95 -21.72 -26.68
C GLU A 266 -52.16 -22.18 -27.51
N ASN A 267 -52.81 -23.30 -27.15
CA ASN A 267 -53.97 -23.81 -27.87
C ASN A 267 -55.21 -23.86 -26.96
N GLN A 268 -55.75 -22.70 -26.62
CA GLN A 268 -57.17 -22.58 -26.24
C GLN A 268 -57.72 -21.14 -26.35
N GLU A 269 -57.32 -20.39 -27.39
CA GLU A 269 -58.02 -19.15 -27.76
C GLU A 269 -58.24 -19.05 -29.29
N LYS A 270 -58.70 -20.15 -29.89
CA LYS A 270 -59.30 -20.16 -31.23
C LYS A 270 -60.56 -21.00 -31.24
N ALA A 271 -61.60 -20.52 -30.56
CA ALA A 271 -63.00 -20.85 -30.85
C ALA A 271 -63.93 -19.97 -30.01
N LYS A 272 -64.02 -18.68 -30.32
CA LYS A 272 -65.22 -17.90 -30.00
C LYS A 272 -65.74 -17.32 -31.31
N PRO A 273 -66.90 -17.79 -31.82
CA PRO A 273 -67.48 -17.21 -33.02
C PRO A 273 -67.87 -15.76 -32.75
N LEU A 274 -67.63 -14.88 -33.73
CA LEU A 274 -68.17 -13.52 -33.75
C LEU A 274 -69.70 -13.59 -33.59
N PRO A 275 -70.31 -12.68 -32.80
CA PRO A 275 -71.76 -12.57 -32.77
C PRO A 275 -72.27 -12.11 -34.14
N GLU A 276 -73.25 -12.86 -34.65
CA GLU A 276 -73.99 -12.60 -35.86
C GLU A 276 -74.73 -11.25 -35.72
N VAL A 277 -74.47 -10.32 -36.64
CA VAL A 277 -75.11 -9.00 -36.66
C VAL A 277 -76.48 -9.15 -37.33
N ASP A 278 -77.53 -8.94 -36.54
CA ASP A 278 -78.93 -8.88 -36.97
C ASP A 278 -79.13 -7.71 -37.96
N PRO A 279 -79.63 -7.95 -39.19
CA PRO A 279 -79.77 -6.91 -40.21
C PRO A 279 -80.98 -5.99 -40.05
N ASN A 280 -81.70 -5.98 -38.91
CA ASN A 280 -82.97 -5.25 -38.82
C ASN A 280 -83.10 -4.23 -37.67
N SER A 281 -82.17 -3.28 -37.55
CA SER A 281 -82.38 -2.08 -36.72
C SER A 281 -82.02 -0.77 -37.43
N GLN A 282 -82.64 -0.51 -38.57
CA GLN A 282 -82.86 0.87 -39.02
C GLN A 282 -84.20 1.36 -38.51
N THR A 283 -84.23 2.12 -37.40
CA THR A 283 -85.25 3.16 -37.21
C THR A 283 -84.92 4.11 -36.05
N GLN A 284 -84.91 5.41 -36.38
CA GLN A 284 -85.37 6.55 -35.57
C GLN A 284 -84.52 7.06 -34.39
N ARG A 285 -83.92 8.24 -34.58
CA ARG A 285 -84.19 9.54 -33.89
C ARG A 285 -82.96 10.44 -34.08
N GLN A 286 -82.97 11.50 -34.89
CA GLN A 286 -83.64 12.79 -34.72
C GLN A 286 -83.42 13.45 -33.35
N GLU A 287 -82.79 14.64 -33.42
CA GLU A 287 -82.86 15.79 -32.51
C GLU A 287 -82.14 15.70 -31.15
N LEU A 288 -80.98 16.36 -31.04
CA LEU A 288 -80.80 17.73 -30.50
C LEU A 288 -79.31 18.13 -30.55
#